data_AF-A0A1F7H9R5-F1
#
_entry.id   AF-A0A1F7H9R5-F1
#
_cell.length_a   1.000
_cell.length_b   1.000
_cell.length_c   1.000
_cell.angle_alpha   90.00
_cell.angle_beta   90.00
_cell.angle_gamma   90.00
#
_symmetry.space_group_name_H-M   'P 1'
#
loop_
_entity.id
_entity.type
_entity.pdbx_description
1 polymer ?
#
loop_
_entity_poly.entity_id
_entity_poly.type
_entity_poly.pdbx_seq_one_letter_code
_entity_poly.pdbx_strand_id
1 'polypeptide(L)'
;MNTVIYVKANREIKENAQRLAKELGLSLSDIINSSLRNFIRTREIYFSHTPRMTPELEELLDRVEDDLKKRRNLSPRFKTTKQAIDYLDNI
;
A
#
# COMPACT_ATOMS: atom_id res chain seq x y z
N MET A 1 2.28 18.15 -16.58
CA MET A 1 1.03 18.72 -17.13
C MET A 1 -0.11 17.76 -16.77
N ASN A 2 -1.22 18.26 -16.24
CA ASN A 2 -2.34 17.40 -15.85
C ASN A 2 -3.36 17.32 -16.99
N THR A 3 -3.94 16.14 -17.19
CA THR A 3 -4.95 15.87 -18.22
C THR A 3 -6.22 15.33 -17.59
N VAL A 4 -7.36 15.58 -18.24
CA VAL A 4 -8.68 15.14 -17.74
C VAL A 4 -9.03 13.77 -18.33
N ILE A 5 -9.54 12.87 -17.49
CA ILE A 5 -10.11 11.58 -17.91
C ILE A 5 -11.62 11.64 -17.70
N TYR A 6 -12.39 11.50 -18.79
CA TYR A 6 -13.85 11.35 -18.72
C TYR A 6 -14.22 9.87 -18.70
N VAL A 7 -14.82 9.42 -17.60
CA VAL A 7 -15.31 8.04 -17.43
C VAL A 7 -16.81 8.06 -17.21
N LYS A 8 -17.56 7.33 -18.05
CA LYS A 8 -18.99 7.09 -17.83
C LYS A 8 -19.15 5.98 -16.79
N ALA A 9 -19.87 6.26 -15.71
CA ALA A 9 -20.16 5.30 -14.66
C ALA A 9 -21.61 5.44 -14.19
N ASN A 10 -22.17 4.36 -13.63
CA ASN A 10 -23.46 4.43 -12.97
C ASN A 10 -23.37 5.36 -11.74
N ARG A 11 -24.42 6.15 -11.50
CA ARG A 11 -24.49 7.13 -10.41
C ARG A 11 -24.27 6.49 -9.03
N GLU A 12 -24.96 5.39 -8.76
CA GLU A 12 -24.89 4.68 -7.48
C GLU A 12 -23.47 4.15 -7.23
N ILE A 13 -22.85 3.53 -8.24
CA ILE A 13 -21.47 3.03 -8.15
C ILE A 13 -20.50 4.17 -7.83
N LYS A 14 -20.64 5.31 -8.52
CA LYS A 14 -19.79 6.48 -8.29
C LYS A 14 -19.96 7.02 -6.87
N GLU A 15 -21.20 7.19 -6.41
CA GLU A 15 -21.49 7.70 -5.06
C GLU A 15 -20.96 6.75 -3.99
N ASN A 16 -21.12 5.43 -4.16
CA ASN A 16 -20.62 4.41 -3.23
C ASN A 16 -19.09 4.44 -3.17
N ALA A 17 -18.41 4.48 -4.32
CA ALA A 17 -16.95 4.56 -4.39
C ALA A 17 -16.41 5.86 -3.76
N GLN A 18 -17.10 6.99 -3.94
CA GLN A 18 -16.74 8.26 -3.30
C GLN A 18 -16.88 8.22 -1.79
N ARG A 19 -17.93 7.59 -1.25
CA ARG A 19 -18.11 7.44 0.20
C ARG A 19 -17.00 6.57 0.79
N LEU A 20 -16.73 5.41 0.19
CA LEU A 20 -15.65 4.53 0.62
C LEU A 20 -14.29 5.23 0.59
N ALA A 21 -13.97 5.98 -0.47
CA ALA A 21 -12.72 6.74 -0.54
C ALA A 21 -12.62 7.74 0.63
N LYS A 22 -13.70 8.47 0.93
CA LYS A 22 -13.73 9.43 2.05
C LYS A 22 -13.57 8.76 3.41
N GLU A 23 -14.19 7.60 3.63
CA GLU A 23 -14.01 6.80 4.85
C GLU A 23 -12.54 6.40 5.05
N LEU A 24 -11.81 6.18 3.95
CA LEU A 24 -10.38 5.89 3.95
C LEU A 24 -9.49 7.14 3.94
N GLY A 25 -10.06 8.35 4.04
CA GLY A 25 -9.32 9.62 4.03
C GLY A 25 -8.76 10.02 2.66
N LEU A 26 -9.29 9.47 1.57
CA LEU A 26 -8.82 9.69 0.20
C LEU A 26 -9.93 10.29 -0.69
N SER A 27 -9.57 10.97 -1.77
CA SER A 27 -10.53 11.32 -2.81
C SER A 27 -10.69 10.18 -3.83
N LEU A 28 -11.83 10.14 -4.53
CA LEU A 28 -11.99 9.19 -5.64
C LEU A 28 -10.93 9.39 -6.73
N SER A 29 -10.48 10.63 -6.95
CA SER A 29 -9.39 10.94 -7.89
C SER A 29 -8.06 10.32 -7.46
N ASP A 30 -7.76 10.28 -6.16
CA ASP A 30 -6.54 9.65 -5.63
C ASP A 30 -6.55 8.15 -5.87
N ILE A 31 -7.70 7.51 -5.66
CA ILE A 31 -7.89 6.08 -5.94
C ILE A 31 -7.67 5.79 -7.43
N ILE A 32 -8.29 6.56 -8.33
CA ILE A 32 -8.15 6.37 -9.79
C ILE A 32 -6.69 6.58 -10.22
N ASN A 33 -6.05 7.65 -9.77
CA ASN A 33 -4.66 7.94 -10.12
C ASN A 33 -3.69 6.89 -9.56
N SER A 34 -3.93 6.40 -8.34
CA SER A 34 -3.16 5.30 -7.74
C SER A 34 -3.33 4.02 -8.54
N SER A 35 -4.55 3.68 -8.93
CA SER A 35 -4.84 2.50 -9.76
C SER A 35 -4.15 2.57 -11.12
N LEU A 36 -4.16 3.73 -11.79
CA LEU A 36 -3.44 3.93 -13.05
C LEU A 36 -1.92 3.79 -12.89
N ARG A 37 -1.33 4.36 -11.83
CA ARG A 37 0.09 4.18 -11.53
C ARG A 37 0.42 2.71 -11.28
N ASN A 38 -0.42 2.02 -10.52
CA ASN A 38 -0.23 0.61 -10.23
C ASN A 38 -0.31 -0.22 -11.51
N PHE A 39 -1.30 0.04 -12.38
CA PHE A 39 -1.45 -0.63 -13.66
C PHE A 39 -0.21 -0.44 -14.57
N ILE A 40 0.36 0.78 -14.62
CA ILE A 40 1.60 1.04 -15.37
C ILE A 40 2.78 0.24 -14.79
N ARG A 41 2.88 0.20 -13.47
CA ARG A 41 3.97 -0.43 -12.72
C ARG A 41 3.96 -1.95 -12.86
N THR A 42 2.81 -2.58 -12.64
CA THR A 42 2.66 -4.04 -12.68
C THR A 42 2.43 -4.57 -14.09
N ARG A 43 1.94 -3.73 -15.01
CA ARG A 43 1.45 -4.14 -16.35
C ARG A 43 0.33 -5.19 -16.29
N GLU A 44 -0.37 -5.27 -15.17
CA GLU A 44 -1.40 -6.27 -14.90
C GLU A 44 -2.60 -5.64 -14.20
N ILE A 45 -3.80 -6.16 -14.48
CA ILE A 45 -5.04 -5.81 -13.77
C ILE A 45 -5.48 -7.04 -12.98
N TYR A 46 -5.56 -6.91 -11.66
CA TYR A 46 -6.00 -8.00 -10.81
C TYR A 46 -7.48 -7.84 -10.48
N PHE A 47 -8.26 -8.87 -10.80
CA PHE A 47 -9.61 -9.06 -10.29
C PHE A 47 -9.52 -10.14 -9.22
N SER A 48 -9.47 -9.75 -7.95
CA SER A 48 -9.38 -10.69 -6.84
C SER A 48 -10.06 -10.10 -5.61
N HIS A 49 -10.72 -10.96 -4.83
CA HIS A 49 -11.23 -10.64 -3.50
C HIS A 49 -10.15 -10.87 -2.41
N THR A 50 -8.99 -11.42 -2.80
CA THR A 50 -7.87 -11.71 -1.91
C THR A 50 -6.72 -10.74 -2.18
N PRO A 51 -6.17 -10.05 -1.15
CA PRO A 51 -5.00 -9.19 -1.28
C PRO A 51 -3.79 -9.95 -1.82
N ARG A 52 -3.02 -9.32 -2.70
CA ARG A 52 -1.74 -9.83 -3.25
C ARG A 52 -0.65 -8.82 -2.96
N MET A 53 0.55 -9.30 -2.67
CA MET A 53 1.71 -8.43 -2.47
C MET A 53 2.06 -7.72 -3.78
N THR A 54 2.59 -6.49 -3.68
CA THR A 54 3.13 -5.80 -4.84
C THR A 54 4.55 -6.30 -5.13
N PRO A 55 5.05 -6.23 -6.38
CA PRO A 55 6.45 -6.50 -6.69
C PRO A 55 7.46 -5.80 -5.77
N GLU A 56 7.22 -4.54 -5.39
CA GLU A 56 8.11 -3.81 -4.48
C GLU A 56 8.06 -4.35 -3.06
N LEU A 57 6.88 -4.82 -2.62
CA LEU A 57 6.73 -5.45 -1.30
C LEU A 57 7.42 -6.81 -1.30
N GLU A 58 7.33 -7.58 -2.38
CA GLU A 58 8.07 -8.83 -2.56
C GLU A 58 9.59 -8.57 -2.52
N GLU A 59 10.10 -7.64 -3.31
CA GLU A 59 11.52 -7.25 -3.30
C GLU A 59 12.00 -6.70 -1.94
N LEU A 60 11.13 -5.99 -1.22
CA LEU A 60 11.43 -5.55 0.14
C LEU A 60 11.54 -6.74 1.09
N LEU A 61 10.58 -7.66 1.04
CA LEU A 61 10.57 -8.85 1.89
C LEU A 61 11.74 -9.78 1.58
N ASP A 62 12.15 -9.94 0.32
CA ASP A 62 13.34 -10.70 -0.06
C ASP A 62 14.60 -10.19 0.65
N ARG A 63 14.74 -8.85 0.76
CA ARG A 63 15.85 -8.24 1.51
C ARG A 63 15.74 -8.49 3.00
N VAL A 64 14.53 -8.37 3.56
CA VAL A 64 14.29 -8.68 4.99
C VAL A 64 14.58 -10.14 5.30
N GLU A 65 14.23 -11.07 4.41
CA GLU A 65 14.53 -12.49 4.57
C GLU A 65 16.03 -12.77 4.54
N ASP A 66 16.79 -12.13 3.64
CA ASP A 66 18.26 -12.25 3.62
C ASP A 66 18.89 -11.70 4.91
N ASP A 67 18.39 -10.56 5.40
CA ASP A 67 18.81 -9.94 6.65
C ASP A 67 18.55 -10.84 7.87
N LEU A 68 17.39 -11.50 7.92
CA LEU A 68 17.05 -12.49 8.93
C LEU A 68 17.97 -13.71 8.88
N LYS A 69 18.21 -14.28 7.69
CA LYS A 69 19.11 -15.43 7.48
C LYS A 69 20.54 -15.12 7.94
N LYS A 70 21.02 -13.90 7.65
CA LYS A 70 22.36 -13.43 7.98
C LYS A 70 22.48 -12.77 9.35
N ARG A 71 21.37 -12.66 10.10
CA ARG A 71 21.30 -12.00 11.41
C ARG A 71 21.86 -10.56 11.41
N ARG A 72 21.54 -9.79 10.37
CA ARG A 72 21.92 -8.37 10.23
C ARG A 72 20.67 -7.49 10.20
N ASN A 73 20.82 -6.20 10.50
CA ASN A 73 19.72 -5.22 10.50
C ASN A 73 18.51 -5.63 11.37
N LEU A 74 18.77 -6.39 12.44
CA LEU A 74 17.75 -6.82 13.38
C LEU A 74 17.66 -5.82 14.53
N SER A 75 16.44 -5.56 15.01
CA SER A 75 16.27 -4.83 16.27
C SER A 75 16.89 -5.63 17.43
N PRO A 76 17.32 -4.96 18.51
CA PRO A 76 17.66 -5.65 19.75
C PRO A 76 16.44 -6.40 20.31
N ARG A 77 16.70 -7.38 21.19
CA ARG A 77 15.63 -8.05 21.94
C ARG A 77 15.19 -7.17 23.10
N PHE A 78 13.91 -6.85 23.16
CA PHE A 78 13.33 -6.06 24.24
C PHE A 78 12.79 -6.97 25.35
N LYS A 79 12.92 -6.53 26.61
CA LYS A 79 12.36 -7.25 27.76
C LYS A 79 10.95 -6.77 28.14
N THR A 80 10.58 -5.57 27.71
CA THR A 80 9.28 -4.97 27.99
C THR A 80 8.75 -4.23 26.77
N THR A 81 7.42 -4.08 26.68
CA THR A 81 6.77 -3.31 25.61
C THR A 81 7.25 -1.86 25.58
N LYS A 82 7.49 -1.25 26.76
CA LYS A 82 8.00 0.12 26.86
C LYS A 82 9.35 0.28 26.15
N GLN A 83 10.28 -0.66 26.34
CA GLN A 83 11.58 -0.62 25.67
C GLN A 83 11.47 -0.73 24.15
N ALA A 84 10.50 -1.51 23.65
CA ALA A 84 10.26 -1.62 22.21
C ALA A 84 9.69 -0.32 21.63
N ILE A 85 8.75 0.32 22.34
CA ILE A 85 8.18 1.62 21.94
C ILE A 85 9.27 2.69 21.95
N ASP A 86 10.02 2.82 23.06
CA ASP A 86 11.11 3.79 23.17
C ASP A 86 12.15 3.62 22.05
N TYR A 87 12.42 2.39 21.61
CA TYR A 87 13.31 2.14 20.46
C TYR A 87 12.71 2.62 19.15
N LEU A 88 11.43 2.31 18.88
CA LEU A 88 10.75 2.70 17.64
C LEU A 88 10.58 4.23 17.52
N ASP A 89 10.44 4.94 18.64
CA ASP A 89 10.31 6.40 18.66
C ASP A 89 11.65 7.11 18.37
N ASN A 90 12.78 6.39 18.41
CA ASN A 90 14.14 6.94 18.27
C ASN A 90 14.90 6.41 17.03
N ILE A 91 14.23 5.71 16.10
CA ILE A 91 14.81 5.25 14.82
C ILE A 91 14.41 6.11 13.63
#